data_AF-B7KFP4-F1
#
_entry.id   AF-B7KFP4-F1
#
_cell.length_a   1.000
_cell.length_b   1.000
_cell.length_c   1.000
_cell.angle_alpha   90.00
_cell.angle_beta   90.00
_cell.angle_gamma   90.00
#
_symmetry.space_group_name_H-M   'P 1'
#
loop_
_entity.id
_entity.type
_entity.pdbx_description
1 polymer ?
#
loop_
_entity_poly.entity_id
_entity_poly.type
_entity_poly.pdbx_seq_one_letter_code
_entity_poly.pdbx_strand_id
1 'polypeptide(L)'
;MGFKSIKPFKFKQISITIICLLLLSFPIVLIQKAIWQTTVFYGVEFPSGVISFADSVVSYRPIILINEQGLSNVSNPFNNPNSALGIPNSSHPKNPFLPLDKRNDVSLGIGGSITLQFKDNLLTGSGNNKIDLWVFEAGETIESVFVEISKDGVDWYSVGQINENHPGIDIDQFGWHTEDFFSYVRLKDDPFEGDHQGIWNDQEWIGWGGADIDAVGAISSVSLTPTPSNSSVLSFPIFKWALMMFLTFAVGFAISYFLKKYKYFD
;
A
#
# COMPACT_ATOMS: atom_id res chain seq x y z
N MET A 1 -2.53 63.36 42.79
CA MET A 1 -2.50 61.92 42.45
C MET A 1 -3.64 61.63 41.48
N GLY A 2 -3.34 61.45 40.19
CA GLY A 2 -4.35 61.07 39.19
C GLY A 2 -3.88 59.83 38.46
N PHE A 3 -4.46 58.68 38.77
CA PHE A 3 -4.20 57.44 38.03
C PHE A 3 -4.75 57.60 36.62
N LYS A 4 -3.87 57.66 35.62
CA LYS A 4 -4.26 57.56 34.20
C LYS A 4 -4.88 56.18 34.00
N SER A 5 -6.17 56.16 33.69
CA SER A 5 -6.91 54.98 33.26
C SER A 5 -6.16 54.29 32.10
N ILE A 6 -5.70 53.07 32.35
CA ILE A 6 -5.17 52.18 31.31
C ILE A 6 -6.37 51.83 30.43
N LYS A 7 -6.40 52.37 29.20
CA LYS A 7 -7.45 52.03 28.22
C LYS A 7 -7.48 50.50 28.08
N PRO A 8 -8.66 49.84 28.12
CA PRO A 8 -8.76 48.39 28.05
C PRO A 8 -8.07 47.93 26.77
N PHE A 9 -6.90 47.30 26.96
CA PHE A 9 -6.11 46.75 25.88
C PHE A 9 -6.97 45.72 25.15
N LYS A 10 -6.93 45.75 23.81
CA LYS A 10 -7.99 45.26 22.92
C LYS A 10 -8.11 43.72 22.93
N PHE A 11 -8.72 43.16 23.97
CA PHE A 11 -9.07 41.74 24.07
C PHE A 11 -9.77 41.23 22.81
N LYS A 12 -10.70 42.03 22.26
CA LYS A 12 -11.41 41.73 21.02
C LYS A 12 -10.48 41.54 19.82
N GLN A 13 -9.38 42.28 19.74
CA GLN A 13 -8.44 42.22 18.62
C GLN A 13 -7.52 40.99 18.74
N ILE A 14 -7.10 40.62 19.95
CA ILE A 14 -6.32 39.40 20.22
C ILE A 14 -7.16 38.15 19.95
N SER A 15 -8.43 38.12 20.37
CA SER A 15 -9.33 37.00 20.10
C SER A 15 -9.58 36.78 18.61
N ILE A 16 -9.71 37.86 17.82
CA ILE A 16 -9.87 37.77 16.36
C ILE A 16 -8.60 37.20 15.71
N THR A 17 -7.42 37.64 16.14
CA THR A 17 -6.15 37.14 15.59
C THR A 17 -5.96 35.64 15.88
N ILE A 18 -6.29 35.18 17.08
CA ILE A 18 -6.22 33.75 17.44
C ILE A 18 -7.22 32.92 16.63
N ILE A 19 -8.45 33.40 16.46
CA ILE A 19 -9.47 32.73 15.62
C ILE A 19 -9.00 32.65 14.15
N CYS A 20 -8.40 33.72 13.61
CA CYS A 20 -7.83 33.69 12.26
C CYS A 20 -6.67 32.69 12.14
N LEU A 21 -5.76 32.61 13.12
CA LEU A 21 -4.66 31.64 13.11
C LEU A 21 -5.16 30.19 13.18
N LEU A 22 -6.18 29.92 14.01
CA LEU A 22 -6.80 28.60 14.09
C LEU A 22 -7.50 28.23 12.77
N LEU A 23 -8.25 29.15 12.17
CA LEU A 23 -8.91 28.96 10.87
C LEU A 23 -7.91 28.81 9.71
N LEU A 24 -6.71 29.39 9.80
CA LEU A 24 -5.63 29.22 8.82
C LEU A 24 -4.94 27.85 8.94
N SER A 25 -4.83 27.29 10.14
CA SER A 25 -4.18 26.00 10.38
C SER A 25 -5.04 24.78 10.01
N PHE A 26 -6.36 24.91 10.16
CA PHE A 26 -7.32 23.82 9.93
C PHE A 26 -7.31 23.24 8.50
N PRO A 27 -7.29 24.04 7.42
CA PRO A 27 -7.20 23.50 6.06
C PRO A 27 -5.83 22.86 5.79
N ILE A 28 -4.74 23.32 6.40
CA ILE A 28 -3.40 22.73 6.21
C ILE A 28 -3.35 21.30 6.77
N VAL A 29 -3.95 21.06 7.94
CA VAL A 29 -4.05 19.72 8.54
C VAL A 29 -4.95 18.79 7.71
N LEU A 30 -6.03 19.31 7.14
CA LEU A 30 -6.90 18.55 6.23
C LEU A 30 -6.21 18.22 4.90
N ILE A 31 -5.38 19.12 4.38
CA ILE A 31 -4.57 18.91 3.17
C ILE A 31 -3.53 17.82 3.41
N GLN A 32 -2.82 17.81 4.55
CA GLN A 32 -1.84 16.76 4.87
C GLN A 32 -2.47 15.37 4.94
N LYS A 33 -3.68 15.25 5.51
CA LYS A 33 -4.43 13.97 5.55
C LYS A 33 -4.89 13.49 4.17
N ALA A 34 -5.13 14.40 3.24
CA ALA A 34 -5.61 14.05 1.90
C ALA A 34 -4.51 13.53 0.95
N ILE A 35 -3.23 13.68 1.31
CA ILE A 35 -2.08 13.37 0.43
C ILE A 35 -1.57 11.93 0.59
N TRP A 36 -2.06 11.18 1.58
CA TRP A 36 -1.69 9.77 1.78
C TRP A 36 -2.94 8.93 2.03
N GLN A 37 -3.73 8.69 0.98
CA GLN A 37 -4.71 7.60 1.07
C GLN A 37 -3.95 6.27 1.01
N THR A 38 -3.50 5.81 2.17
CA THR A 38 -3.08 4.41 2.32
C THR A 38 -4.25 3.55 1.85
N THR A 39 -3.98 2.62 0.94
CA THR A 39 -5.00 1.68 0.49
C THR A 39 -4.84 0.41 1.31
N VAL A 40 -5.95 -0.09 1.86
CA VAL A 40 -5.95 -1.30 2.66
C VAL A 40 -6.42 -2.46 1.80
N PHE A 41 -5.58 -3.48 1.67
CA PHE A 41 -5.89 -4.74 0.99
C PHE A 41 -5.89 -5.86 2.03
N TYR A 42 -7.06 -6.48 2.24
CA TYR A 42 -7.27 -7.55 3.23
C TYR A 42 -6.68 -7.28 4.63
N GLY A 43 -6.78 -6.02 5.08
CA GLY A 43 -6.29 -5.61 6.41
C GLY A 43 -4.85 -5.11 6.45
N VAL A 44 -4.14 -5.14 5.32
CA VAL A 44 -2.75 -4.69 5.19
C VAL A 44 -2.71 -3.32 4.52
N GLU A 45 -1.99 -2.38 5.13
CA GLU A 45 -1.82 -1.02 4.59
C GLU A 45 -0.69 -0.97 3.54
N PHE A 46 -1.02 -0.44 2.37
CA PHE A 46 -0.06 -0.12 1.31
C PHE A 46 -0.04 1.39 1.07
N PRO A 47 0.98 2.11 1.58
CA PRO A 47 1.06 3.56 1.46
C PRO A 47 1.07 4.06 0.00
N SER A 48 1.69 3.29 -0.90
CA SER A 48 1.74 3.60 -2.34
C SER A 48 0.49 3.12 -3.09
N GLY A 49 -0.40 2.37 -2.43
CA GLY A 49 -1.63 1.85 -3.02
C GLY A 49 -1.38 0.78 -4.08
N VAL A 50 -2.17 0.81 -5.16
CA VAL A 50 -2.16 -0.22 -6.22
C VAL A 50 -0.79 -0.40 -6.90
N ILE A 51 0.02 0.66 -6.98
CA ILE A 51 1.37 0.59 -7.58
C ILE A 51 2.36 -0.24 -6.75
N SER A 52 1.96 -0.71 -5.57
CA SER A 52 2.85 -1.50 -4.70
C SER A 52 3.04 -2.93 -5.21
N PHE A 53 2.22 -3.39 -6.14
CA PHE A 53 2.08 -4.80 -6.49
C PHE A 53 2.90 -5.19 -7.72
N ALA A 54 3.26 -6.46 -7.84
CA ALA A 54 4.02 -6.95 -8.98
C ALA A 54 3.18 -6.91 -10.28
N ASP A 55 3.85 -6.56 -11.39
CA ASP A 55 3.21 -6.27 -12.68
C ASP A 55 3.55 -7.29 -13.78
N SER A 56 4.49 -8.19 -13.52
CA SER A 56 4.98 -9.13 -14.53
C SER A 56 5.45 -10.43 -13.93
N VAL A 57 5.09 -11.52 -14.60
CA VAL A 57 5.70 -12.83 -14.40
C VAL A 57 6.99 -12.88 -15.22
N VAL A 58 8.11 -13.19 -14.55
CA VAL A 58 9.41 -13.45 -15.19
C VAL A 58 9.58 -14.94 -15.47
N SER A 59 9.21 -15.77 -14.49
CA SER A 59 9.22 -17.22 -14.65
C SER A 59 8.17 -17.88 -13.77
N TYR A 60 7.61 -18.98 -14.25
CA TYR A 60 6.70 -19.84 -13.49
C TYR A 60 7.13 -21.29 -13.72
N ARG A 61 7.46 -21.98 -12.65
CA ARG A 61 8.03 -23.33 -12.65
C ARG A 61 7.31 -24.16 -11.59
N PRO A 62 6.04 -24.55 -11.86
CA PRO A 62 5.32 -25.37 -10.92
C PRO A 62 5.88 -26.79 -10.89
N ILE A 63 5.71 -27.47 -9.77
CA ILE A 63 5.97 -28.91 -9.69
C ILE A 63 4.65 -29.66 -9.78
N ILE A 64 4.47 -30.33 -10.92
CA ILE A 64 3.27 -31.09 -11.24
C ILE A 64 3.45 -32.54 -10.78
N LEU A 65 2.58 -32.97 -9.88
CA LEU A 65 2.39 -34.34 -9.45
C LEU A 65 1.04 -34.84 -9.93
N ILE A 66 0.98 -36.11 -10.30
CA ILE A 66 -0.23 -36.77 -10.77
C ILE A 66 -0.60 -37.86 -9.77
N ASN A 67 -1.85 -37.88 -9.31
CA ASN A 67 -2.34 -38.92 -8.41
C ASN A 67 -2.67 -40.24 -9.14
N GLU A 68 -3.08 -41.26 -8.39
CA GLU A 68 -3.43 -42.57 -8.95
C GLU A 68 -4.60 -42.53 -9.95
N GLN A 69 -5.45 -41.50 -9.86
CA GLN A 69 -6.60 -41.27 -10.74
C GLN A 69 -6.25 -40.43 -11.97
N GLY A 70 -4.99 -40.00 -12.14
CA GLY A 70 -4.55 -39.19 -13.27
C GLY A 70 -4.81 -37.69 -13.14
N LEU A 71 -5.15 -37.20 -11.95
CA LEU A 71 -5.42 -35.79 -11.67
C LEU A 71 -4.15 -35.07 -11.21
N SER A 72 -3.96 -33.85 -11.70
CA SER A 72 -2.80 -33.00 -11.39
C SER A 72 -3.02 -32.19 -10.12
N ASN A 73 -1.97 -32.03 -9.31
CA ASN A 73 -1.95 -31.11 -8.17
C ASN A 73 -1.91 -29.62 -8.57
N VAL A 74 -1.61 -29.32 -9.83
CA VAL A 74 -1.67 -27.98 -10.42
C VAL A 74 -2.47 -28.06 -11.71
N SER A 75 -3.62 -27.40 -11.78
CA SER A 75 -4.53 -27.49 -12.92
C SER A 75 -5.30 -26.20 -13.17
N ASN A 76 -6.03 -26.10 -14.28
CA ASN A 76 -6.84 -24.92 -14.57
C ASN A 76 -7.99 -24.78 -13.54
N PRO A 77 -8.26 -23.58 -12.99
CA PRO A 77 -7.70 -22.27 -13.38
C PRO A 77 -6.40 -21.86 -12.68
N PHE A 78 -5.95 -22.59 -11.67
CA PHE A 78 -4.82 -22.25 -10.80
C PHE A 78 -3.43 -22.44 -11.41
N ASN A 79 -3.34 -22.81 -12.69
CA ASN A 79 -2.08 -22.92 -13.42
C ASN A 79 -1.76 -21.66 -14.26
N ASN A 80 -2.47 -20.56 -14.03
CA ASN A 80 -2.24 -19.28 -14.72
C ASN A 80 -1.36 -18.36 -13.86
N PRO A 81 -0.08 -18.15 -14.18
CA PRO A 81 0.80 -17.32 -13.35
C PRO A 81 0.45 -15.84 -13.36
N ASN A 82 -0.33 -15.36 -14.32
CA ASN A 82 -0.79 -13.96 -14.32
C ASN A 82 -1.81 -13.68 -13.21
N SER A 83 -2.36 -14.72 -12.58
CA SER A 83 -3.27 -14.58 -11.44
C SER A 83 -2.58 -13.95 -10.22
N ALA A 84 -1.26 -14.10 -10.07
CA ALA A 84 -0.46 -13.45 -9.01
C ALA A 84 -0.13 -11.96 -9.23
N LEU A 85 -0.65 -11.33 -10.30
CA LEU A 85 -0.31 -9.95 -10.67
C LEU A 85 -1.35 -8.94 -10.19
N GLY A 86 -0.88 -7.76 -9.81
CA GLY A 86 -1.74 -6.67 -9.35
C GLY A 86 -2.23 -6.87 -7.90
N ILE A 87 -3.36 -6.24 -7.57
CA ILE A 87 -3.92 -6.28 -6.22
C ILE A 87 -4.47 -7.68 -5.89
N PRO A 88 -4.45 -8.10 -4.61
CA PRO A 88 -4.98 -9.38 -4.21
C PRO A 88 -6.50 -9.36 -4.41
N ASN A 89 -7.03 -10.42 -5.03
CA ASN A 89 -8.42 -10.49 -5.45
C ASN A 89 -9.05 -11.89 -5.28
N SER A 90 -8.36 -12.80 -4.58
CA SER A 90 -8.82 -14.18 -4.33
C SER A 90 -9.48 -14.37 -2.96
N SER A 91 -9.53 -13.33 -2.13
CA SER A 91 -10.28 -13.31 -0.87
C SER A 91 -11.22 -12.10 -0.76
N HIS A 92 -11.96 -11.97 0.33
CA HIS A 92 -12.85 -10.82 0.56
C HIS A 92 -12.84 -10.41 2.04
N PRO A 93 -12.94 -9.11 2.40
CA PRO A 93 -12.90 -8.69 3.81
C PRO A 93 -13.98 -9.32 4.72
N LYS A 94 -15.06 -9.84 4.12
CA LYS A 94 -16.14 -10.56 4.83
C LYS A 94 -16.06 -12.08 4.69
N ASN A 95 -15.32 -12.58 3.70
CA ASN A 95 -15.16 -14.00 3.43
C ASN A 95 -13.67 -14.21 3.14
N PRO A 96 -12.89 -14.76 4.10
CA PRO A 96 -11.45 -14.91 3.94
C PRO A 96 -11.08 -15.74 2.70
N PHE A 97 -12.04 -16.52 2.15
CA PHE A 97 -11.90 -17.24 0.91
C PHE A 97 -13.10 -16.97 -0.01
N LEU A 98 -12.84 -16.66 -1.28
CA LEU A 98 -13.88 -16.61 -2.29
C LEU A 98 -14.27 -18.03 -2.73
N PRO A 99 -15.51 -18.25 -3.22
CA PRO A 99 -15.86 -19.48 -3.91
C PRO A 99 -14.87 -19.77 -5.06
N LEU A 100 -14.60 -21.05 -5.33
CA LEU A 100 -13.62 -21.48 -6.34
C LEU A 100 -13.76 -20.78 -7.70
N ASP A 101 -15.00 -20.58 -8.17
CA ASP A 101 -15.28 -19.93 -9.46
C ASP A 101 -15.03 -18.41 -9.47
N LYS A 102 -14.66 -17.82 -8.33
CA LYS A 102 -14.35 -16.40 -8.13
C LYS A 102 -12.91 -16.16 -7.72
N ARG A 103 -12.12 -17.21 -7.51
CA ARG A 103 -10.71 -17.12 -7.16
C ARG A 103 -9.85 -16.79 -8.37
N ASN A 104 -8.73 -16.13 -8.13
CA ASN A 104 -7.76 -15.74 -9.15
C ASN A 104 -6.35 -15.73 -8.54
N ASP A 105 -5.94 -16.90 -8.08
CA ASP A 105 -4.61 -17.18 -7.54
C ASP A 105 -3.93 -18.29 -8.36
N VAL A 106 -2.60 -18.41 -8.21
CA VAL A 106 -1.80 -19.42 -8.92
C VAL A 106 -1.13 -20.38 -7.95
N SER A 107 -1.32 -21.67 -8.19
CA SER A 107 -0.64 -22.73 -7.47
C SER A 107 0.78 -22.93 -7.95
N LEU A 108 1.70 -23.05 -7.01
CA LEU A 108 3.09 -23.39 -7.31
C LEU A 108 3.29 -24.90 -7.45
N GLY A 109 2.41 -25.74 -6.90
CA GLY A 109 2.72 -27.15 -6.74
C GLY A 109 3.82 -27.37 -5.71
N ILE A 110 3.94 -28.62 -5.24
CA ILE A 110 4.83 -28.98 -4.12
C ILE A 110 6.30 -28.75 -4.49
N GLY A 111 6.92 -27.72 -3.92
CA GLY A 111 8.29 -27.28 -4.19
C GLY A 111 8.48 -26.42 -5.44
N GLY A 112 7.39 -26.02 -6.10
CA GLY A 112 7.43 -25.16 -7.28
C GLY A 112 7.72 -23.71 -6.96
N SER A 113 7.89 -22.90 -8.01
CA SER A 113 8.30 -21.50 -7.84
C SER A 113 7.71 -20.56 -8.88
N ILE A 114 7.58 -19.30 -8.49
CA ILE A 114 7.25 -18.18 -9.36
C ILE A 114 8.24 -17.04 -9.13
N THR A 115 8.60 -16.35 -10.20
CA THR A 115 9.40 -15.12 -10.15
C THR A 115 8.59 -13.99 -10.73
N LEU A 116 8.40 -12.96 -9.93
CA LEU A 116 7.62 -11.77 -10.24
C LEU A 116 8.54 -10.54 -10.31
N GLN A 117 8.09 -9.52 -11.04
CA GLN A 117 8.79 -8.27 -11.20
C GLN A 117 7.87 -7.08 -10.93
N PHE A 118 8.38 -6.14 -10.14
CA PHE A 118 7.91 -4.77 -10.00
C PHE A 118 8.46 -3.94 -11.15
N LYS A 119 7.59 -3.43 -12.03
CA LYS A 119 8.02 -2.67 -13.23
C LYS A 119 7.91 -1.17 -13.04
N ASP A 120 6.91 -0.73 -12.29
CA ASP A 120 6.65 0.69 -12.05
C ASP A 120 6.88 1.12 -10.59
N ASN A 121 7.27 0.18 -9.73
CA ASN A 121 7.79 0.39 -8.39
C ASN A 121 9.04 -0.48 -8.12
N LEU A 122 9.69 -0.24 -6.98
CA LEU A 122 10.80 -1.06 -6.45
C LEU A 122 10.57 -1.31 -4.96
N LEU A 123 10.81 -2.55 -4.51
CA LEU A 123 10.85 -2.89 -3.08
C LEU A 123 12.11 -2.28 -2.43
N THR A 124 11.97 -1.74 -1.22
CA THR A 124 13.08 -1.19 -0.42
C THR A 124 12.87 -1.43 1.06
N GLY A 125 13.91 -1.31 1.89
CA GLY A 125 13.77 -1.35 3.34
C GLY A 125 13.02 -0.12 3.86
N SER A 126 12.40 -0.23 5.03
CA SER A 126 11.70 0.89 5.68
C SER A 126 12.57 1.60 6.73
N GLY A 127 13.75 1.07 7.04
CA GLY A 127 14.67 1.61 8.05
C GLY A 127 14.18 1.38 9.48
N ASN A 128 13.23 0.47 9.69
CA ASN A 128 12.66 0.14 10.99
C ASN A 128 12.16 -1.31 10.98
N ASN A 129 11.55 -1.78 12.09
CA ASN A 129 11.18 -3.18 12.25
C ASN A 129 9.79 -3.54 11.67
N LYS A 130 9.35 -2.82 10.64
CA LYS A 130 8.04 -3.04 10.00
C LYS A 130 8.22 -3.92 8.77
N ILE A 131 7.13 -4.57 8.40
CA ILE A 131 7.08 -5.37 7.18
C ILE A 131 7.24 -4.47 5.95
N ASP A 132 8.12 -4.89 5.05
CA ASP A 132 8.43 -4.19 3.79
C ASP A 132 7.81 -4.90 2.58
N LEU A 133 7.68 -6.23 2.65
CA LEU A 133 7.15 -7.09 1.60
C LEU A 133 6.02 -7.96 2.16
N TRP A 134 4.94 -8.08 1.42
CA TRP A 134 3.82 -8.95 1.78
C TRP A 134 3.49 -9.91 0.65
N VAL A 135 3.24 -11.17 1.01
CA VAL A 135 2.78 -12.20 0.10
C VAL A 135 1.34 -12.55 0.47
N PHE A 136 0.44 -12.34 -0.47
CA PHE A 136 -0.94 -12.80 -0.35
C PHE A 136 -0.98 -14.22 -0.89
N GLU A 137 -1.10 -15.15 0.03
CA GLU A 137 -1.49 -16.51 -0.28
C GLU A 137 -3.00 -16.64 -0.07
N ALA A 138 -3.68 -17.28 -1.00
CA ALA A 138 -5.09 -17.60 -0.87
C ALA A 138 -5.21 -19.05 -0.38
N GLY A 139 -6.18 -19.35 0.48
CA GLY A 139 -6.41 -20.73 0.90
C GLY A 139 -6.67 -20.93 2.39
N GLU A 140 -7.37 -22.01 2.74
CA GLU A 140 -7.78 -22.27 4.13
C GLU A 140 -6.59 -22.47 5.08
N THR A 141 -5.51 -23.04 4.57
CA THR A 141 -4.21 -23.05 5.25
C THR A 141 -3.22 -22.29 4.38
N ILE A 142 -2.40 -21.47 5.02
CA ILE A 142 -1.32 -20.75 4.35
C ILE A 142 -0.07 -21.62 4.46
N GLU A 143 0.44 -22.10 3.33
CA GLU A 143 1.68 -22.85 3.25
C GLU A 143 2.91 -21.96 3.48
N SER A 144 4.02 -22.61 3.82
CA SER A 144 5.26 -21.89 4.02
C SER A 144 5.96 -21.65 2.68
N VAL A 145 6.31 -20.39 2.38
CA VAL A 145 6.92 -19.99 1.11
C VAL A 145 8.26 -19.32 1.34
N PHE A 146 9.33 -19.89 0.77
CA PHE A 146 10.65 -19.26 0.76
C PHE A 146 10.65 -18.03 -0.13
N VAL A 147 11.23 -16.94 0.38
CA VAL A 147 11.26 -15.65 -0.30
C VAL A 147 12.70 -15.25 -0.61
N GLU A 148 12.95 -14.93 -1.88
CA GLU A 148 14.18 -14.33 -2.35
C GLU A 148 13.90 -13.04 -3.11
N ILE A 149 14.80 -12.06 -3.01
CA ILE A 149 14.70 -10.78 -3.71
C ILE A 149 15.93 -10.57 -4.60
N SER A 150 15.78 -9.79 -5.66
CA SER A 150 16.87 -9.47 -6.58
C SER A 150 16.75 -8.08 -7.18
N LYS A 151 17.91 -7.45 -7.41
CA LYS A 151 18.02 -6.15 -8.08
C LYS A 151 17.97 -6.29 -9.60
N ASP A 152 18.49 -7.40 -10.13
CA ASP A 152 18.77 -7.59 -11.56
C ASP A 152 18.19 -8.88 -12.17
N GLY A 153 17.58 -9.73 -11.33
CA GLY A 153 17.05 -11.04 -11.73
C GLY A 153 18.11 -12.13 -11.87
N VAL A 154 19.38 -11.82 -11.56
CA VAL A 154 20.53 -12.73 -11.68
C VAL A 154 21.05 -13.09 -10.30
N ASP A 155 21.38 -12.10 -9.48
CA ASP A 155 21.85 -12.30 -8.11
C ASP A 155 20.67 -12.29 -7.14
N TRP A 156 20.51 -13.38 -6.38
CA TRP A 156 19.37 -13.61 -5.50
C TRP A 156 19.78 -13.64 -4.03
N TYR A 157 18.97 -12.98 -3.20
CA TYR A 157 19.20 -12.87 -1.77
C TYR A 157 17.98 -13.45 -1.03
N SER A 158 18.20 -14.49 -0.22
CA SER A 158 17.15 -15.03 0.64
C SER A 158 16.83 -14.06 1.77
N VAL A 159 15.54 -13.81 1.97
CA VAL A 159 15.01 -12.93 3.03
C VAL A 159 14.00 -13.68 3.89
N GLY A 160 14.23 -14.97 4.08
CA GLY A 160 13.44 -15.82 4.97
C GLY A 160 12.26 -16.52 4.27
N GLN A 161 11.22 -16.79 5.05
CA GLN A 161 10.07 -17.58 4.69
C GLN A 161 8.81 -16.93 5.30
N ILE A 162 7.72 -16.92 4.55
CA ILE A 162 6.38 -16.55 5.05
C ILE A 162 5.58 -17.81 5.38
N ASN A 163 4.60 -17.70 6.26
CA ASN A 163 3.62 -18.74 6.61
C ASN A 163 2.35 -18.11 7.20
N GLU A 164 1.39 -18.93 7.63
CA GLU A 164 0.12 -18.49 8.23
C GLU A 164 0.26 -17.40 9.31
N ASN A 165 1.30 -17.50 10.15
CA ASN A 165 1.51 -16.57 11.26
C ASN A 165 2.37 -15.37 10.85
N HIS A 166 3.12 -15.47 9.76
CA HIS A 166 4.08 -14.47 9.30
C HIS A 166 4.00 -14.28 7.78
N PRO A 167 2.90 -13.73 7.23
CA PRO A 167 2.68 -13.55 5.79
C PRO A 167 3.52 -12.43 5.14
N GLY A 168 4.41 -11.79 5.91
CA GLY A 168 5.20 -10.65 5.45
C GLY A 168 6.63 -10.69 5.97
N ILE A 169 7.51 -10.00 5.25
CA ILE A 169 8.94 -9.91 5.51
C ILE A 169 9.34 -8.45 5.75
N ASP A 170 9.91 -8.18 6.92
CA ASP A 170 10.80 -7.04 7.16
C ASP A 170 12.15 -7.39 6.53
N ILE A 171 12.60 -6.63 5.52
CA ILE A 171 13.89 -6.89 4.85
C ILE A 171 15.05 -6.14 5.53
N ASP A 172 14.75 -5.16 6.39
CA ASP A 172 15.75 -4.48 7.22
C ASP A 172 16.48 -5.47 8.16
N GLN A 173 15.78 -6.48 8.67
CA GLN A 173 16.39 -7.53 9.51
C GLN A 173 17.46 -8.37 8.76
N PHE A 174 17.45 -8.34 7.42
CA PHE A 174 18.43 -9.02 6.56
C PHE A 174 19.56 -8.09 6.12
N GLY A 175 19.61 -6.87 6.64
CA GLY A 175 20.67 -5.89 6.36
C GLY A 175 20.43 -5.01 5.14
N TRP A 176 19.19 -4.96 4.64
CA TRP A 176 18.79 -4.06 3.55
C TRP A 176 18.27 -2.74 4.10
N HIS A 177 18.43 -1.67 3.33
CA HIS A 177 18.10 -0.32 3.80
C HIS A 177 17.25 0.45 2.79
N THR A 178 16.90 1.69 3.14
CA THR A 178 16.05 2.59 2.34
C THR A 178 16.63 2.99 0.98
N GLU A 179 17.93 2.74 0.78
CA GLU A 179 18.69 3.00 -0.44
C GLU A 179 18.89 1.75 -1.29
N ASP A 180 18.46 0.58 -0.80
CA ASP A 180 18.47 -0.66 -1.56
C ASP A 180 17.15 -0.86 -2.28
N PHE A 181 17.23 -1.11 -3.59
CA PHE A 181 16.06 -1.24 -4.45
C PHE A 181 16.06 -2.57 -5.19
N PHE A 182 14.95 -3.30 -5.07
CA PHE A 182 14.77 -4.62 -5.66
C PHE A 182 13.59 -4.62 -6.63
N SER A 183 13.83 -5.02 -7.87
CA SER A 183 12.78 -5.15 -8.89
C SER A 183 12.12 -6.52 -8.89
N TYR A 184 12.72 -7.53 -8.26
CA TYR A 184 12.31 -8.92 -8.41
C TYR A 184 12.08 -9.61 -7.07
N VAL A 185 11.06 -10.46 -7.04
CA VAL A 185 10.77 -11.39 -5.95
C VAL A 185 10.63 -12.78 -6.55
N ARG A 186 11.27 -13.78 -5.94
CA ARG A 186 11.09 -15.19 -6.24
C ARG A 186 10.50 -15.86 -5.01
N LEU A 187 9.39 -16.55 -5.25
CA LEU A 187 8.67 -17.34 -4.27
C LEU A 187 8.85 -18.81 -4.61
N LYS A 188 9.11 -19.62 -3.60
CA LYS A 188 9.19 -21.07 -3.75
C LYS A 188 8.44 -21.75 -2.61
N ASP A 189 7.51 -22.62 -2.97
CA ASP A 189 6.80 -23.47 -2.03
C ASP A 189 7.78 -24.33 -1.21
N ASP A 190 7.53 -24.48 0.09
CA ASP A 190 8.24 -25.43 0.93
C ASP A 190 7.62 -26.83 0.77
N PRO A 191 8.32 -27.78 0.13
CA PRO A 191 7.73 -29.09 -0.15
C PRO A 191 7.51 -29.97 1.10
N PHE A 192 7.90 -29.48 2.29
CA PHE A 192 7.80 -30.21 3.55
C PHE A 192 6.78 -29.63 4.54
N GLU A 193 6.13 -28.51 4.21
CA GLU A 193 5.10 -27.88 5.05
C GLU A 193 3.81 -27.66 4.25
N GLY A 194 2.67 -27.62 4.95
CA GLY A 194 1.35 -27.57 4.32
C GLY A 194 0.75 -28.94 4.02
N ASP A 195 -0.56 -28.98 3.75
CA ASP A 195 -1.32 -30.22 3.56
C ASP A 195 -2.12 -30.22 2.25
N HIS A 196 -1.51 -29.89 1.11
CA HIS A 196 -2.28 -29.83 -0.15
C HIS A 196 -1.61 -30.50 -1.34
N GLN A 197 -2.07 -31.72 -1.63
CA GLN A 197 -1.77 -32.43 -2.87
C GLN A 197 -2.59 -31.92 -4.07
N GLY A 198 -3.29 -30.78 -3.98
CA GLY A 198 -4.20 -30.31 -5.03
C GLY A 198 -5.69 -30.49 -4.72
N ILE A 199 -6.05 -30.60 -3.43
CA ILE A 199 -7.38 -31.00 -2.96
C ILE A 199 -8.12 -29.80 -2.37
N TRP A 200 -9.41 -29.68 -2.67
CA TRP A 200 -10.35 -28.73 -2.08
C TRP A 200 -11.49 -29.45 -1.37
N ASN A 201 -11.82 -29.02 -0.15
CA ASN A 201 -12.88 -29.58 0.69
C ASN A 201 -12.89 -31.12 0.65
N ASP A 202 -14.06 -31.79 0.66
CA ASP A 202 -14.28 -33.25 0.75
C ASP A 202 -13.59 -34.12 -0.35
N GLN A 203 -12.26 -33.99 -0.51
CA GLN A 203 -11.37 -34.73 -1.40
C GLN A 203 -11.51 -34.40 -2.91
N GLU A 204 -12.02 -33.22 -3.27
CA GLU A 204 -12.09 -32.81 -4.68
C GLU A 204 -10.73 -32.33 -5.18
N TRP A 205 -10.15 -33.04 -6.14
CA TRP A 205 -8.89 -32.62 -6.78
C TRP A 205 -9.14 -31.53 -7.80
N ILE A 206 -8.76 -30.30 -7.47
CA ILE A 206 -8.94 -29.12 -8.32
C ILE A 206 -7.62 -28.58 -8.90
N GLY A 207 -6.50 -29.23 -8.54
CA GLY A 207 -5.18 -28.81 -8.97
C GLY A 207 -4.76 -27.48 -8.35
N TRP A 208 -4.97 -27.41 -7.04
CA TRP A 208 -4.71 -26.26 -6.18
C TRP A 208 -3.85 -26.74 -5.01
N GLY A 209 -2.56 -26.90 -5.27
CA GLY A 209 -1.64 -27.63 -4.40
C GLY A 209 -0.27 -26.97 -4.32
N GLY A 210 0.39 -27.15 -3.18
CA GLY A 210 1.45 -26.24 -2.73
C GLY A 210 0.92 -24.81 -2.58
N ALA A 211 1.82 -23.86 -2.31
CA ALA A 211 1.44 -22.47 -2.10
C ALA A 211 0.67 -21.84 -3.26
N ASP A 212 -0.37 -21.08 -2.91
CA ASP A 212 -1.35 -20.52 -3.83
C ASP A 212 -1.32 -18.99 -3.82
N ILE A 213 -0.54 -18.42 -4.74
CA ILE A 213 -0.17 -17.00 -4.74
C ILE A 213 -1.27 -16.15 -5.39
N ASP A 214 -1.91 -15.29 -4.61
CA ASP A 214 -2.91 -14.29 -5.05
C ASP A 214 -2.23 -12.99 -5.50
N ALA A 215 -1.28 -12.48 -4.71
CA ALA A 215 -0.52 -11.28 -5.08
C ALA A 215 0.76 -11.13 -4.25
N VAL A 216 1.67 -10.28 -4.73
CA VAL A 216 2.87 -9.88 -4.00
C VAL A 216 3.00 -8.36 -4.02
N GLY A 217 3.11 -7.74 -2.85
CA GLY A 217 3.13 -6.29 -2.70
C GLY A 217 4.30 -5.79 -1.87
N ALA A 218 4.99 -4.76 -2.37
CA ALA A 218 6.01 -4.00 -1.65
C ALA A 218 5.35 -2.88 -0.82
N ILE A 219 5.20 -3.11 0.49
CA ILE A 219 4.68 -2.12 1.45
C ILE A 219 5.62 -0.91 1.50
N SER A 220 6.93 -1.16 1.66
CA SER A 220 7.96 -0.13 1.53
C SER A 220 8.45 -0.13 0.08
N SER A 221 8.07 0.92 -0.66
CA SER A 221 8.32 0.98 -2.10
C SER A 221 8.66 2.38 -2.60
N VAL A 222 9.43 2.41 -3.69
CA VAL A 222 9.70 3.63 -4.46
C VAL A 222 9.05 3.51 -5.84
N SER A 223 8.21 4.47 -6.19
CA SER A 223 7.61 4.56 -7.53
C SER A 223 8.65 5.01 -8.57
N LEU A 224 8.73 4.28 -9.68
CA LEU A 224 9.50 4.66 -10.87
C LEU A 224 8.70 5.54 -11.82
N THR A 225 7.37 5.54 -11.70
CA THR A 225 6.55 6.48 -12.45
C THR A 225 6.60 7.85 -11.77
N PRO A 226 6.77 8.95 -12.54
CA PRO A 226 6.64 10.28 -11.98
C PRO A 226 5.21 10.44 -11.47
N THR A 227 5.06 10.65 -10.17
CA THR A 227 3.79 11.13 -9.61
C THR A 227 3.43 12.40 -10.40
N PRO A 228 2.21 12.54 -10.95
CA PRO A 228 1.82 13.81 -11.55
C PRO A 228 2.03 14.87 -10.47
N SER A 229 2.97 15.80 -10.75
CA SER A 229 3.36 16.83 -9.78
C SER A 229 2.10 17.44 -9.17
N ASN A 230 2.14 17.73 -7.87
CA ASN A 230 1.04 18.30 -7.07
C ASN A 230 0.48 19.66 -7.58
N SER A 231 0.88 20.11 -8.78
CA SER A 231 0.30 21.25 -9.50
C SER A 231 -1.17 21.04 -9.88
N SER A 232 -1.69 19.82 -9.86
CA SER A 232 -3.11 19.50 -10.10
C SER A 232 -4.03 19.82 -8.91
N VAL A 233 -3.52 19.84 -7.68
CA VAL A 233 -4.35 20.13 -6.48
C VAL A 233 -4.80 21.59 -6.46
N LEU A 234 -3.95 22.49 -6.96
CA LEU A 234 -4.24 23.91 -7.21
C LEU A 234 -5.28 24.15 -8.33
N SER A 235 -5.55 23.13 -9.15
CA SER A 235 -6.48 23.22 -10.29
C SER A 235 -7.92 22.85 -9.95
N PHE A 236 -8.18 22.26 -8.77
CA PHE A 236 -9.54 21.96 -8.35
C PHE A 236 -10.36 23.25 -8.17
N PRO A 237 -11.59 23.33 -8.69
CA PRO A 237 -12.40 24.53 -8.61
C PRO A 237 -12.63 24.99 -7.18
N ILE A 238 -12.81 24.05 -6.24
CA ILE A 238 -12.96 24.34 -4.80
C ILE A 238 -11.74 25.10 -4.24
N PHE A 239 -10.53 24.79 -4.72
CA PHE A 239 -9.31 25.48 -4.30
C PHE A 239 -9.26 26.93 -4.81
N LYS A 240 -9.62 27.17 -6.08
CA LYS A 240 -9.72 28.53 -6.64
C LYS A 240 -10.77 29.36 -5.93
N TRP A 241 -11.94 28.79 -5.64
CA TRP A 241 -13.01 29.47 -4.91
C TRP A 241 -12.62 29.77 -3.47
N ALA A 242 -11.99 28.83 -2.77
CA ALA A 242 -11.48 29.05 -1.42
C ALA A 242 -10.46 30.19 -1.41
N LEU A 243 -9.45 30.15 -2.30
CA LEU A 243 -8.43 31.21 -2.41
C LEU A 243 -9.04 32.57 -2.77
N MET A 244 -10.01 32.63 -3.68
CA MET A 244 -10.74 33.87 -4.01
C MET A 244 -11.53 34.39 -2.81
N MET A 245 -12.22 33.53 -2.06
CA MET A 245 -12.91 33.93 -0.83
C MET A 245 -11.92 34.43 0.23
N PHE A 246 -10.75 33.81 0.38
CA PHE A 246 -9.71 34.30 1.28
C PHE A 246 -9.19 35.68 0.89
N LEU A 247 -8.95 35.91 -0.41
CA LEU A 247 -8.44 37.20 -0.90
C LEU A 247 -9.46 38.33 -0.65
N THR A 248 -10.75 38.07 -0.86
CA THR A 248 -11.81 39.07 -0.63
C THR A 248 -11.98 39.40 0.85
N PHE A 249 -11.91 38.40 1.73
CA PHE A 249 -11.95 38.63 3.19
C PHE A 249 -10.72 39.41 3.69
N ALA A 250 -9.52 39.08 3.23
CA ALA A 250 -8.29 39.78 3.61
C ALA A 250 -8.30 41.25 3.15
N VAL A 251 -8.73 41.51 1.89
CA VAL A 251 -8.87 42.86 1.35
C VAL A 251 -9.96 43.64 2.11
N GLY A 252 -11.11 43.02 2.38
CA GLY A 252 -12.18 43.63 3.16
C GLY A 252 -11.73 44.04 4.58
N PHE A 253 -10.92 43.19 5.23
CA PHE A 253 -10.36 43.49 6.55
C PHE A 253 -9.33 44.61 6.50
N ALA A 254 -8.44 44.61 5.51
CA ALA A 254 -7.46 45.68 5.30
C ALA A 254 -8.17 47.03 5.06
N ILE A 255 -9.16 47.07 4.17
CA ILE A 255 -9.95 48.27 3.90
C ILE A 255 -10.66 48.75 5.17
N SER A 256 -11.31 47.86 5.92
CA SER A 256 -11.99 48.22 7.18
C SER A 256 -11.02 48.79 8.22
N TYR A 257 -9.82 48.22 8.32
CA TYR A 257 -8.76 48.69 9.20
C TYR A 257 -8.26 50.09 8.80
N PHE A 258 -8.00 50.31 7.50
CA PHE A 258 -7.57 51.61 6.98
C PHE A 258 -8.66 52.68 7.14
N LEU A 259 -9.91 52.39 6.77
CA LEU A 259 -11.03 53.33 6.93
C LEU A 259 -11.26 53.73 8.39
N LYS A 260 -11.13 52.78 9.33
CA LYS A 260 -11.18 53.11 10.77
C LYS A 260 -10.00 53.96 11.21
N LYS A 261 -8.79 53.74 10.68
CA LYS A 261 -7.60 54.53 11.03
C LYS A 261 -7.73 55.99 10.56
N TYR A 262 -8.35 56.24 9.41
CA TYR A 262 -8.51 57.59 8.85
C TYR A 262 -9.71 58.37 9.40
N LYS A 263 -10.77 57.70 9.88
CA LYS A 263 -11.91 58.38 10.55
C LYS A 263 -11.59 59.04 11.91
N TYR A 264 -10.35 58.94 12.39
CA TYR A 264 -9.88 59.60 13.62
C TYR A 264 -8.98 60.82 13.36
N PHE A 265 -8.91 61.30 12.11
CA PHE A 265 -8.10 62.46 11.72
C PHE A 265 -8.90 63.68 11.23
N ASP A 266 -10.23 63.67 11.38
CA ASP A 266 -11.08 64.85 11.27
C ASP A 266 -11.51 65.35 12.65
#